data_AF-U1MPK0-F1
#
_entry.id   AF-U1MPK0-F1
#
_cell.length_a   1.000
_cell.length_b   1.000
_cell.length_c   1.000
_cell.angle_alpha   90.00
_cell.angle_beta   90.00
_cell.angle_gamma   90.00
#
_symmetry.space_group_name_H-M   'P 1'
#
loop_
_entity.id
_entity.type
_entity.pdbx_description
1 polymer ?
#
loop_
_entity_poly.entity_id
_entity_poly.type
_entity_poly.pdbx_seq_one_letter_code
_entity_poly.pdbx_strand_id
1 'polypeptide(L)'
;MHVRWSGIATWINIDDIELPALQRENHTVYPSIGDLLLYPGYQNEQEILWSCGPTCFKSPAGELAGNHFATVNASREELKTLEERTLADGTQEITIKMA
;
A
#
# COMPACT_ATOMS: atom_id res chain seq x y z
N MET A 1 -0.83 -3.66 8.09
CA MET A 1 0.39 -3.80 8.92
C MET A 1 1.38 -2.72 8.50
N HIS A 2 2.34 -2.32 9.34
CA HIS A 2 3.40 -1.40 8.92
C HIS A 2 4.32 -2.06 7.87
N VAL A 3 4.76 -1.29 6.87
CA VAL A 3 5.70 -1.77 5.84
C VAL A 3 7.11 -1.91 6.41
N ARG A 4 7.89 -2.90 5.95
CA ARG A 4 9.28 -3.03 6.41
C ARG A 4 10.29 -2.19 5.60
N TRP A 5 10.03 -2.02 4.31
CA TRP A 5 11.03 -1.52 3.35
C TRP A 5 10.63 -0.21 2.67
N SER A 6 9.39 0.25 2.86
CA SER A 6 8.79 1.29 2.03
C SER A 6 8.66 2.68 2.67
N GLY A 7 9.17 2.88 3.89
CA GLY A 7 9.08 4.16 4.60
C GLY A 7 7.77 4.31 5.39
N ILE A 8 7.12 5.47 5.32
CA ILE A 8 5.90 5.75 6.09
C ILE A 8 4.67 5.31 5.30
N ALA A 9 4.36 4.01 5.36
CA ALA A 9 3.22 3.41 4.66
C ALA A 9 2.69 2.18 5.39
N THR A 10 1.52 1.72 4.98
CA THR A 10 0.94 0.46 5.45
C THR A 10 0.79 -0.54 4.31
N TRP A 11 0.98 -1.80 4.66
CA TRP A 11 0.82 -2.96 3.81
C TRP A 11 -0.49 -3.67 4.11
N ILE A 12 -1.22 -3.99 3.04
CA ILE A 12 -2.42 -4.82 3.07
C ILE A 12 -2.13 -6.04 2.20
N ASN A 13 -1.96 -7.20 2.84
CA ASN A 13 -1.88 -8.47 2.14
C ASN A 13 -3.24 -8.78 1.51
N ILE A 14 -3.23 -9.15 0.24
CA ILE A 14 -4.43 -9.57 -0.49
C ILE A 14 -4.20 -10.89 -1.22
N ASP A 15 -3.21 -11.71 -0.84
CA ASP A 15 -2.79 -12.93 -1.56
C ASP A 15 -3.95 -13.90 -1.82
N ASP A 16 -4.93 -13.95 -0.94
CA ASP A 16 -6.12 -14.79 -1.04
C ASP A 16 -7.17 -14.30 -2.07
N ILE A 17 -6.95 -13.13 -2.70
CA ILE A 17 -7.84 -12.56 -3.72
C ILE A 17 -7.38 -12.96 -5.11
N GLU A 18 -8.23 -13.61 -5.89
CA GLU A 18 -7.94 -13.87 -7.30
C GLU A 18 -8.08 -12.59 -8.14
N LEU A 19 -6.95 -12.00 -8.55
CA LEU A 19 -6.93 -10.88 -9.50
C LEU A 19 -6.89 -11.37 -10.95
N PRO A 20 -7.55 -10.65 -11.88
CA PRO A 20 -7.33 -10.86 -13.30
C PRO A 20 -5.88 -10.50 -13.67
N ALA A 21 -5.47 -10.87 -14.89
CA ALA A 21 -4.20 -10.41 -15.44
C ALA A 21 -4.24 -8.88 -15.63
N LEU A 22 -3.68 -8.14 -14.67
CA LEU A 22 -3.59 -6.69 -14.70
C LEU A 22 -2.29 -6.24 -15.34
N GLN A 23 -2.38 -5.28 -16.26
CA GLN A 23 -1.23 -4.60 -16.81
C GLN A 23 -0.79 -3.47 -15.88
N ARG A 24 0.41 -2.94 -16.10
CA ARG A 24 0.86 -1.73 -15.41
C ARG A 24 0.10 -0.52 -15.95
N GLU A 25 -0.57 0.20 -15.07
CA GLU A 25 -1.35 1.38 -15.38
C GLU A 25 -1.11 2.42 -14.28
N ASN A 26 -0.72 3.64 -14.67
CA ASN A 26 -0.41 4.73 -13.74
C ASN A 26 0.47 4.28 -12.55
N HIS A 27 1.49 3.47 -12.85
CA HIS A 27 2.30 2.83 -11.84
C HIS A 27 3.37 3.78 -11.32
N THR A 28 3.67 3.69 -10.03
CA THR A 28 4.73 4.49 -9.41
C THR A 28 5.45 3.69 -8.33
N VAL A 29 6.72 4.06 -8.12
CA VAL A 29 7.52 3.65 -6.97
C VAL A 29 7.40 4.71 -5.85
N TYR A 30 7.04 5.95 -6.20
CA TYR A 30 7.00 7.10 -5.31
C TYR A 30 5.57 7.66 -5.24
N PRO A 31 4.67 7.03 -4.46
CA PRO A 31 3.29 7.51 -4.30
C PRO A 31 3.22 8.83 -3.53
N SER A 32 2.16 9.60 -3.77
CA SER A 32 1.78 10.72 -2.91
C SER A 32 1.19 10.23 -1.59
N ILE A 33 1.05 11.12 -0.62
CA ILE A 33 0.45 10.78 0.67
C ILE A 33 -1.06 10.59 0.49
N GLY A 34 -1.58 9.47 0.99
CA GLY A 34 -2.97 9.05 0.82
C GLY A 34 -3.21 8.13 -0.37
N ASP A 35 -2.22 7.95 -1.25
CA ASP A 35 -2.34 7.08 -2.42
C ASP A 35 -2.38 5.60 -2.02
N LEU A 36 -3.23 4.85 -2.71
CA LEU A 36 -3.31 3.40 -2.69
C LEU A 36 -2.73 2.85 -4.00
N LEU A 37 -1.70 2.01 -3.86
CA LEU A 37 -1.09 1.30 -4.98
C LEU A 37 -1.44 -0.19 -4.92
N LEU A 38 -1.91 -0.75 -6.03
CA LEU A 38 -2.12 -2.18 -6.18
C LEU A 38 -0.90 -2.83 -6.85
N TYR A 39 -0.33 -3.84 -6.21
CA TYR A 39 0.71 -4.69 -6.79
C TYR A 39 0.16 -6.13 -6.95
N PRO A 40 -0.01 -6.62 -8.19
CA PRO A 40 -0.67 -7.90 -8.46
C PRO A 40 0.25 -9.12 -8.21
N GLY A 41 1.34 -8.95 -7.47
CA GLY A 41 2.19 -10.07 -7.06
C GLY A 41 3.19 -10.58 -8.12
N TYR A 42 3.68 -9.74 -9.04
CA TYR A 42 4.55 -10.17 -10.15
C TYR A 42 5.72 -11.07 -9.70
N GLN A 43 6.62 -10.56 -8.85
CA GLN A 43 7.77 -11.30 -8.30
C GLN A 43 7.76 -11.37 -6.77
N ASN A 44 6.67 -10.92 -6.15
CA ASN A 44 6.47 -10.84 -4.70
C ASN A 44 5.00 -11.15 -4.38
N GLU A 45 4.65 -11.10 -3.09
CA GLU A 45 3.27 -11.19 -2.60
C GLU A 45 2.38 -10.12 -3.26
N GLN A 46 1.13 -10.47 -3.46
CA GLN A 46 0.10 -9.56 -3.92
C GLN A 46 -0.29 -8.63 -2.77
N GLU A 47 -0.27 -7.32 -3.02
CA GLU A 47 -0.43 -6.34 -1.96
C GLU A 47 -1.07 -5.03 -2.41
N ILE A 48 -1.72 -4.37 -1.47
CA ILE A 48 -2.02 -2.94 -1.57
C ILE A 48 -1.09 -2.18 -0.63
N LEU A 49 -0.36 -1.21 -1.18
CA LEU A 49 0.41 -0.24 -0.43
C LEU A 49 -0.43 1.01 -0.20
N TRP A 50 -0.58 1.43 1.05
CA TRP A 50 -1.18 2.71 1.39
C TRP A 50 -0.10 3.67 1.93
N SER A 51 0.21 4.70 1.15
CA SER A 51 1.18 5.73 1.50
C SER A 51 0.63 6.67 2.59
N CYS A 52 1.28 6.73 3.74
CA CYS A 52 0.89 7.58 4.87
C CYS A 52 1.84 8.78 5.09
N GLY A 53 2.96 8.80 4.38
CA GLY A 53 4.02 9.80 4.47
C GLY A 53 5.04 9.64 3.32
N PRO A 54 6.29 10.11 3.48
CA PRO A 54 7.37 9.84 2.54
C PRO A 54 7.54 8.33 2.33
N THR A 55 7.27 7.89 1.10
CA THR A 55 7.15 6.47 0.75
C THR A 55 7.92 6.19 -0.53
N CYS A 56 8.65 5.07 -0.54
CA CYS A 56 9.28 4.51 -1.73
C CYS A 56 9.00 3.02 -1.74
N PHE A 57 8.17 2.54 -2.66
CA PHE A 57 7.68 1.17 -2.65
C PHE A 57 8.81 0.17 -2.94
N LYS A 58 9.15 -0.66 -1.95
CA LYS A 58 10.30 -1.58 -2.02
C LYS A 58 10.02 -2.93 -1.39
N SER A 59 10.85 -3.89 -1.80
CA SER A 59 11.02 -5.21 -1.23
C SER A 59 12.51 -5.52 -1.06
N PRO A 60 12.89 -6.67 -0.45
CA PRO A 60 14.27 -7.12 -0.47
C PRO A 60 14.86 -7.27 -1.88
N ALA A 61 14.01 -7.48 -2.91
CA ALA A 61 14.43 -7.62 -4.30
C ALA A 61 14.64 -6.27 -5.02
N GLY A 62 14.35 -5.13 -4.37
CA GLY A 62 14.48 -3.80 -4.94
C GLY A 62 13.17 -3.03 -4.99
N GLU A 63 13.11 -2.04 -5.89
CA GLU A 63 11.93 -1.20 -6.08
C GLU A 63 10.77 -1.98 -6.69
N LEU A 64 9.58 -1.80 -6.11
CA LEU A 64 8.32 -2.29 -6.63
C LEU A 64 7.54 -1.11 -7.18
N ALA A 65 6.80 -1.36 -8.27
CA ALA A 65 5.92 -0.37 -8.85
C ALA A 65 4.49 -0.91 -8.83
N GLY A 66 3.65 -0.30 -8.02
CA GLY A 66 2.23 -0.61 -7.95
C GLY A 66 1.41 0.38 -8.78
N ASN A 67 0.27 -0.07 -9.27
CA ASN A 67 -0.69 0.74 -10.01
C ASN A 67 -1.47 1.63 -9.03
N HIS A 68 -1.42 2.94 -9.20
CA HIS A 68 -2.26 3.83 -8.42
C HIS A 68 -3.73 3.70 -8.84
N PHE A 69 -4.61 3.35 -7.90
CA PHE A 69 -6.04 3.13 -8.19
C PHE A 69 -7.00 4.02 -7.39
N ALA A 70 -6.55 4.58 -6.27
CA ALA A 70 -7.36 5.45 -5.43
C ALA A 70 -6.50 6.33 -4.52
N THR A 71 -7.04 7.49 -4.15
CA THR A 71 -6.47 8.36 -3.11
C THR A 71 -7.49 8.48 -1.99
N VAL A 72 -7.05 8.25 -0.75
CA VAL A 72 -7.91 8.38 0.44
C VAL A 72 -8.01 9.86 0.82
N ASN A 73 -9.23 10.35 0.97
CA ASN A 73 -9.48 11.69 1.52
C ASN A 73 -9.35 11.65 3.05
N ALA A 74 -8.12 11.78 3.53
CA ALA A 74 -7.78 11.87 4.95
C ALA A 74 -6.71 12.94 5.16
N SER A 75 -6.72 13.54 6.35
CA SER A 75 -5.65 14.44 6.79
C SER A 75 -4.33 13.69 7.00
N ARG A 76 -3.23 14.45 7.01
CA ARG A 76 -1.90 13.89 7.27
C ARG A 76 -1.81 13.30 8.67
N GLU A 77 -2.48 13.92 9.63
CA GLU A 77 -2.55 13.50 11.03
C GLU A 77 -3.30 12.18 11.17
N GLU A 78 -4.41 11.99 10.45
CA GLU A 78 -5.15 10.73 10.42
C GLU A 78 -4.31 9.60 9.80
N LEU A 79 -3.64 9.86 8.68
CA LEU A 79 -2.77 8.89 8.01
C LEU A 79 -1.57 8.50 8.88
N LYS A 80 -0.96 9.48 9.56
CA LYS A 80 0.13 9.22 10.50
C LYS A 80 -0.34 8.38 11.68
N THR A 81 -1.49 8.70 12.26
CA THR A 81 -2.08 7.94 13.38
C THR A 81 -2.36 6.49 12.97
N LEU A 82 -2.87 6.28 11.75
CA LEU A 82 -3.08 4.94 11.20
C LEU A 82 -1.77 4.15 11.11
N GLU A 83 -0.72 4.76 10.57
CA GLU A 83 0.58 4.13 10.40
C GLU A 83 1.23 3.79 11.75
N GLU A 84 1.25 4.73 12.70
CA GLU A 84 1.74 4.52 14.07
C GLU A 84 0.97 3.40 14.79
N ARG A 85 -0.34 3.30 14.58
CA ARG A 85 -1.15 2.19 15.11
C ARG A 85 -0.70 0.85 14.54
N THR A 86 -0.41 0.78 13.24
CA THR A 86 0.09 -0.48 12.65
C THR A 86 1.49 -0.87 13.12
N LEU A 87 2.29 0.09 13.59
CA LEU A 87 3.58 -0.17 14.25
C LEU A 87 3.39 -0.71 15.66
N ALA A 88 2.47 -0.12 16.43
CA ALA A 88 2.23 -0.49 17.83
C ALA A 88 1.46 -1.81 17.97
N ASP A 89 0.37 -1.94 17.22
CA ASP A 89 -0.62 -3.00 17.37
C ASP A 89 -0.51 -4.07 16.25
N GLY A 90 0.38 -3.87 15.29
CA GLY A 90 0.62 -4.80 14.19
C GLY A 90 -0.50 -4.79 13.13
N THR A 91 -1.00 -5.96 12.78
CA THR A 91 -2.05 -6.12 11.76
C THR A 91 -3.35 -5.48 12.22
N GLN A 92 -4.01 -4.77 11.32
CA GLN A 92 -5.29 -4.10 11.56
C GLN A 92 -6.33 -4.70 10.62
N GLU A 93 -7.57 -4.82 11.07
CA GLU A 93 -8.68 -5.18 10.18
C GLU A 93 -8.97 -4.03 9.22
N ILE A 94 -9.23 -4.37 7.94
CA ILE A 94 -9.53 -3.42 6.89
C ILE A 94 -10.63 -3.93 5.99
N THR A 95 -11.44 -3.02 5.47
CA THR A 95 -12.47 -3.31 4.46
C THR A 95 -12.43 -2.23 3.41
N ILE A 96 -12.23 -2.62 2.16
CA ILE A 96 -12.36 -1.75 0.99
C ILE A 96 -13.62 -2.17 0.25
N LYS A 97 -14.53 -1.22 0.01
CA LYS A 97 -15.79 -1.47 -0.69
C LYS A 97 -16.13 -0.29 -1.57
N MET A 98 -16.85 -0.58 -2.65
CA MET A 98 -17.55 0.46 -3.42
C MET A 98 -18.72 1.00 -2.58
N ALA A 99 -19.05 2.29 -2.78
CA ALA A 99 -20.17 2.94 -2.12
C ALA A 99 -21.52 2.43 -2.65
#